data_AF-A0A9E8LZN5-F1
#
_entry.id   AF-A0A9E8LZN5-F1
#
_cell.length_a   1.000
_cell.length_b   1.000
_cell.length_c   1.000
_cell.angle_alpha   90.00
_cell.angle_beta   90.00
_cell.angle_gamma   90.00
#
_symmetry.space_group_name_H-M   'P 1'
#
loop_
_entity.id
_entity.type
_entity.pdbx_description
1 polymer ?
#
loop_
_entity_poly.entity_id
_entity_poly.type
_entity_poly.pdbx_seq_one_letter_code
_entity_poly.pdbx_strand_id
1 'polypeptide(L)' 'MDTLLSEILDKLKIINKDVVRPGSLNESAYEDLISIYEYVMKKDHFSPNEMKEIVEELGRLRAK' A
#
# COMPACT_ATOMS: atom_id res chain seq x y z
N MET A 1 -0.26 5.50 -10.88
CA MET A 1 -0.71 4.49 -9.90
C MET A 1 0.44 3.60 -9.46
N ASP A 2 1.16 2.97 -10.39
CA ASP A 2 2.31 2.10 -10.06
C ASP A 2 3.41 2.77 -9.22
N THR A 3 3.56 4.10 -9.34
CA THR A 3 4.55 4.89 -8.60
C THR A 3 4.26 4.94 -7.09
N LEU A 4 3.04 5.32 -6.67
CA LEU A 4 2.67 5.41 -5.25
C LEU A 4 2.77 4.05 -4.56
N LEU A 5 2.29 3.01 -5.23
CA LEU A 5 2.32 1.66 -4.70
C LEU A 5 3.76 1.16 -4.59
N SER A 6 4.61 1.38 -5.60
CA SER A 6 6.02 1.02 -5.52
C SER A 6 6.72 1.76 -4.38
N GLU A 7 6.47 3.05 -4.22
CA GLU A 7 7.09 3.86 -3.16
C GLU A 7 6.70 3.37 -1.76
N ILE A 8 5.44 2.98 -1.55
CA ILE A 8 5.01 2.35 -0.30
C ILE A 8 5.77 1.04 -0.06
N LEU A 9 5.80 0.15 -1.06
CA LEU A 9 6.44 -1.15 -0.93
C LEU A 9 7.95 -1.04 -0.70
N ASP A 10 8.59 -0.10 -1.38
CA ASP A 10 10.02 0.15 -1.24
C ASP A 10 10.32 0.73 0.15
N LYS A 11 9.49 1.67 0.66
CA LYS A 11 9.63 2.20 2.03
C LYS A 11 9.40 1.14 3.10
N LEU A 12 8.45 0.23 2.89
CA LEU A 12 8.20 -0.92 3.76
C LEU A 12 9.17 -2.09 3.51
N LYS A 13 10.13 -1.96 2.59
CA LYS A 13 11.10 -3.00 2.22
C LYS A 13 10.45 -4.35 1.88
N ILE A 14 9.28 -4.31 1.25
CA ILE A 14 8.54 -5.50 0.84
C ILE A 14 9.13 -6.04 -0.47
N ILE A 15 9.84 -7.16 -0.35
CA ILE A 15 10.56 -7.79 -1.47
C ILE A 15 9.58 -8.57 -2.36
N ASN A 16 8.48 -9.07 -1.78
CA ASN A 16 7.52 -9.89 -2.49
C ASN A 16 6.42 -9.01 -3.14
N LYS A 17 6.77 -8.38 -4.26
CA LYS A 17 5.88 -7.46 -5.00
C LYS A 17 4.66 -8.16 -5.62
N ASP A 18 4.62 -9.50 -5.61
CA ASP A 18 3.47 -10.30 -6.03
C ASP A 18 2.21 -10.11 -5.17
N VAL A 19 2.35 -9.55 -3.96
CA VAL A 19 1.20 -9.17 -3.11
C VAL A 19 0.33 -8.09 -3.80
N VAL A 20 0.92 -7.38 -4.76
CA VAL A 20 0.43 -6.11 -5.31
C VAL A 20 0.60 -6.12 -6.83
N ARG A 21 -0.19 -6.98 -7.48
CA ARG A 21 -0.39 -6.93 -8.95
C ARG A 21 -1.50 -5.94 -9.31
N PRO A 22 -1.43 -5.28 -10.49
CA PRO A 22 -2.43 -4.31 -10.90
C PRO A 22 -3.79 -4.99 -11.12
N GLY A 23 -4.80 -4.59 -10.34
CA GLY A 23 -6.21 -4.85 -10.58
C GLY A 23 -6.95 -3.53 -10.85
N SER A 24 -8.17 -3.59 -11.38
CA SER A 24 -9.00 -2.40 -11.66
C SER A 24 -9.37 -1.66 -10.38
N LEU A 25 -8.60 -0.64 -10.01
CA LEU A 25 -8.92 0.27 -8.92
C LEU A 25 -10.04 1.22 -9.39
N ASN A 26 -11.17 1.25 -8.67
CA ASN A 26 -12.18 2.29 -8.84
C ASN A 26 -11.73 3.59 -8.15
N GLU A 27 -12.48 4.68 -8.33
CA GLU A 27 -12.12 6.01 -7.81
C GLU A 27 -11.95 6.03 -6.28
N SER A 28 -12.82 5.31 -5.56
CA SER A 28 -12.69 5.14 -4.09
C SER A 28 -11.40 4.43 -3.70
N ALA A 29 -10.97 3.42 -4.46
CA ALA A 29 -9.73 2.71 -4.18
C ALA A 29 -8.48 3.58 -4.43
N TYR A 30 -8.58 4.61 -5.26
CA TYR A 30 -7.51 5.58 -5.47
C TYR A 30 -7.37 6.57 -4.30
N GLU A 31 -8.49 7.06 -3.75
CA GLU A 31 -8.46 7.90 -2.54
C GLU A 31 -7.90 7.15 -1.34
N ASP A 32 -8.33 5.89 -1.14
CA ASP A 32 -7.81 5.03 -0.08
C ASP A 32 -6.30 4.78 -0.27
N LEU A 33 -5.82 4.59 -1.51
CA LEU A 33 -4.39 4.44 -1.81
C LEU A 33 -3.58 5.70 -1.44
N ILE A 34 -4.11 6.89 -1.72
CA ILE A 34 -3.47 8.16 -1.35
C ILE A 34 -3.37 8.29 0.17
N SER A 35 -4.43 7.93 0.90
CA SER A 35 -4.44 7.97 2.36
C SER A 35 -3.34 7.09 2.96
N ILE A 36 -3.23 5.84 2.48
CA ILE A 36 -2.18 4.90 2.91
C ILE A 36 -0.79 5.45 2.55
N TYR A 37 -0.63 5.99 1.33
CA TYR A 37 0.62 6.60 0.89
C TYR A 37 1.08 7.72 1.82
N GLU A 38 0.21 8.67 2.13
CA GLU A 38 0.55 9.77 3.03
C GLU A 38 0.94 9.29 4.43
N TYR A 39 0.21 8.33 4.97
CA TYR A 39 0.52 7.72 6.26
C TYR A 39 1.90 7.07 6.26
N VAL A 40 2.20 6.27 5.24
CA VAL A 40 3.49 5.57 5.11
C VAL A 40 4.64 6.56 4.95
N MET A 41 4.45 7.63 4.17
CA MET A 41 5.50 8.60 3.92
C MET A 41 5.83 9.47 5.13
N LYS A 42 4.84 9.82 5.96
CA LYS A 42 5.01 10.65 7.17
C LYS A 42 5.75 9.94 8.31
N LYS A 43 5.93 8.62 8.26
CA LYS A 43 6.51 7.82 9.35
C LYS A 43 7.81 7.14 8.93
N ASP A 44 8.77 7.11 9.85
CA ASP A 44 10.13 6.61 9.58
C ASP A 44 10.33 5.13 9.97
N HIS A 45 9.57 4.66 10.96
CA HIS A 45 9.69 3.31 11.51
C HIS A 45 8.33 2.68 11.68
N PHE A 46 8.19 1.42 11.27
CA PHE A 46 6.98 0.63 11.43
C PHE A 46 7.28 -0.61 12.25
N SER A 47 6.39 -0.93 13.17
CA SER A 47 6.39 -2.22 13.84
C SER A 47 5.93 -3.33 12.87
N PRO A 48 6.28 -4.60 13.13
CA PRO A 48 5.83 -5.72 12.30
C PRO A 48 4.31 -5.83 12.16
N ASN A 49 3.55 -5.43 13.17
CA ASN A 49 2.08 -5.45 13.12
C ASN A 49 1.54 -4.37 12.19
N GLU A 50 2.07 -3.14 12.27
CA GLU A 50 1.67 -2.06 11.36
C GLU A 50 1.98 -2.41 9.91
N MET A 51 3.15 -3.02 9.66
CA MET A 51 3.49 -3.48 8.31
C MET A 51 2.48 -4.51 7.78
N LYS A 52 2.00 -5.43 8.63
CA LYS A 52 0.97 -6.39 8.24
C LYS A 52 -0.37 -5.70 7.94
N GLU A 53 -0.79 -4.79 8.81
CA GLU A 53 -2.06 -4.05 8.65
C GLU A 53 -2.07 -3.26 7.34
N ILE A 54 -0.99 -2.54 7.03
CA ILE A 54 -0.86 -1.78 5.77
C ILE A 54 -0.93 -2.71 4.56
N VAL A 55 -0.24 -3.85 4.61
CA VAL A 55 -0.25 -4.83 3.52
C VAL A 55 -1.63 -5.43 3.30
N GLU A 56 -2.34 -5.77 4.37
CA GLU A 56 -3.71 -6.27 4.29
C GLU A 56 -4.65 -5.21 3.70
N GLU A 57 -4.49 -3.94 4.08
CA GLU A 57 -5.27 -2.83 3.55
C GLU A 57 -5.04 -2.62 2.06
N LEU A 58 -3.78 -2.60 1.62
CA LEU A 58 -3.41 -2.57 0.20
C LEU A 58 -4.02 -3.77 -0.58
N GLY A 59 -4.08 -4.94 0.05
CA GLY A 59 -4.75 -6.11 -0.51
C GLY A 59 -6.27 -5.93 -0.67
N ARG A 60 -6.92 -5.27 0.30
CA ARG A 60 -8.37 -4.98 0.27
C ARG A 60 -8.77 -3.99 -0.81
N LEU A 61 -7.90 -3.04 -1.17
CA LEU A 61 -8.16 -2.07 -2.25
C LEU A 61 -8.47 -2.74 -3.60
N ARG A 62 -7.97 -3.95 -3.82
CA ARG A 62 -8.18 -4.73 -5.04
C ARG A 62 -9.44 -5.60 -5.04
N ALA A 63 -10.00 -5.87 -3.85
CA ALA A 63 -11.17 -6.74 -3.71
C ALA A 63 -12.50 -5.97 -3.80
N LYS A 64 -12.45 -4.63 -3.76
CA LYS A 64 -13.56 -3.72 -4.03
C LYS A 64 -13.65 -3.40 -5.52
#